data_AF-A0A0G0J1V7-F1
#
_entry.id   AF-A0A0G0J1V7-F1
#
_cell.length_a   1.000
_cell.length_b   1.000
_cell.length_c   1.000
_cell.angle_alpha   90.00
_cell.angle_beta   90.00
_cell.angle_gamma   90.00
#
_symmetry.space_group_name_H-M   'P 1'
#
loop_
_entity.id
_entity.type
_entity.pdbx_description
1 polymer ?
#
loop_
_entity_poly.entity_id
_entity_poly.type
_entity_poly.pdbx_seq_one_letter_code
_entity_poly.pdbx_strand_id
1 'polypeptide(L)'
;MPKKPVESKKYPLTYVRVREVTHELGAKHRKLFEELHISWFGLGDVFKEMCLGLHDEVLVKTVQRTLLDPLYMIVKCLVALRAESDNLKEKLEFRDSQNAIREKFSGEGAEFSHKFILAFQSVLDAIVQERNQQKSAIALLEKQVHAQARVYAEQGRAIHKKLMDESKVLAERLTYHEQLLVSERPSDKEEIEEALESIDEIFQPWKELLDAYKETLDNLENVYMNHRTMSDTVTELSDTEDRLFARLREWERLFHDVGVNPYDILGIIPEDQEEYTQEESSIHECRALLNIALPTLPQVKSLAHLSERTQKFLDDLEEKARLLKPVFQPPLSPKLVVTRARPIVKKEIKEVRAPAQNQMSSPVSAMQLALAAYSIVCTGKKTIGRTAKVVYRDILEATEFTFGVEYEEFYESIKTAHEKKLMDLTRQWGKWIWKPTAEGFKMGATLIPFLPKDFEEKVKIALVELNEYQREMTAEYRRKKSGKNSAS
;
A
#
# COMPACT_ATOMS: atom_id res chain seq x y z
N MET A 1 53.06 -7.77 -65.15
CA MET A 1 52.48 -7.42 -63.84
C MET A 1 51.56 -6.22 -64.01
N PRO A 2 50.22 -6.40 -64.01
CA PRO A 2 49.30 -5.30 -63.84
C PRO A 2 49.01 -5.07 -62.35
N LYS A 3 48.87 -3.79 -62.01
CA LYS A 3 48.71 -3.23 -60.67
C LYS A 3 47.43 -3.76 -60.01
N LYS A 4 47.53 -4.19 -58.74
CA LYS A 4 46.36 -4.42 -57.88
C LYS A 4 45.53 -3.13 -57.81
N PRO A 5 44.21 -3.19 -58.02
CA PRO A 5 43.36 -2.04 -57.75
C PRO A 5 43.32 -1.81 -56.23
N VAL A 6 43.54 -0.55 -55.88
CA VAL A 6 43.40 0.00 -54.53
C VAL A 6 41.89 0.09 -54.24
N GLU A 7 41.31 -1.00 -53.74
CA GLU A 7 40.02 -0.96 -53.04
C GLU A 7 40.25 -1.29 -51.57
N SER A 8 40.86 -0.33 -50.88
CA SER A 8 40.83 -0.29 -49.42
C SER A 8 40.47 1.14 -49.03
N LYS A 9 39.38 1.26 -48.25
CA LYS A 9 38.80 2.45 -47.60
C LYS A 9 37.39 2.82 -48.12
N LYS A 10 36.41 2.10 -47.57
CA LYS A 10 34.93 2.26 -47.52
C LYS A 10 34.42 0.83 -47.69
N TYR A 11 34.47 -0.05 -46.68
CA TYR A 11 33.46 -0.17 -45.62
C TYR A 11 34.07 -0.89 -44.37
N PRO A 12 34.65 -0.18 -43.39
CA PRO A 12 35.36 -0.84 -42.29
C PRO A 12 34.46 -1.31 -41.14
N LEU A 13 33.30 -0.67 -40.90
CA LEU A 13 32.48 -0.93 -39.72
C LEU A 13 31.25 -1.80 -40.01
N THR A 14 30.53 -1.51 -41.10
CA THR A 14 29.32 -2.27 -41.45
C THR A 14 29.64 -3.72 -41.83
N TYR A 15 30.73 -3.95 -42.57
CA TYR A 15 31.14 -5.29 -42.98
C TYR A 15 31.62 -6.14 -41.78
N VAL A 16 32.32 -5.52 -40.83
CA VAL A 16 32.74 -6.18 -39.58
C VAL A 16 31.52 -6.55 -38.75
N ARG A 17 30.57 -5.62 -38.59
CA ARG A 17 29.32 -5.86 -37.84
C ARG A 17 28.43 -6.93 -38.47
N VAL A 18 28.31 -6.94 -39.80
CA VAL A 18 27.59 -8.00 -40.54
C VAL A 18 28.28 -9.35 -40.37
N ARG A 19 29.62 -9.38 -40.38
CA ARG A 19 30.39 -10.61 -40.17
C ARG A 19 30.24 -11.16 -38.75
N GLU A 20 30.22 -10.29 -37.74
CA GLU A 20 29.97 -10.65 -36.34
C GLU A 20 28.57 -11.23 -36.15
N VAL A 21 27.54 -10.54 -36.65
CA VAL A 21 26.14 -11.00 -36.57
C VAL A 21 25.95 -12.33 -37.32
N THR A 22 26.57 -12.49 -38.49
CA THR A 22 26.53 -13.76 -39.25
C THR A 22 27.22 -14.89 -38.47
N HIS A 23 28.35 -14.62 -37.82
CA HIS A 23 29.03 -15.61 -36.97
C HIS A 23 28.19 -16.00 -35.75
N GLU A 24 27.55 -15.03 -35.11
CA GLU A 24 26.70 -15.24 -33.94
C GLU A 24 25.44 -16.05 -34.31
N LEU A 25 24.76 -15.68 -35.40
CA LEU A 25 23.60 -16.41 -35.91
C LEU A 25 23.99 -17.84 -36.34
N GLY A 26 25.12 -18.01 -37.03
CA GLY A 26 25.63 -19.34 -37.39
C GLY A 26 26.04 -20.21 -36.20
N ALA A 27 26.48 -19.60 -35.08
CA ALA A 27 26.76 -20.31 -33.84
C ALA A 27 25.47 -20.71 -33.11
N LYS A 28 24.51 -19.80 -32.98
CA LYS A 28 23.19 -20.09 -32.39
C LYS A 28 22.44 -21.16 -33.16
N HIS A 29 22.52 -21.11 -34.49
CA HIS A 29 21.94 -22.12 -35.38
C HIS A 29 22.62 -23.48 -35.16
N ARG A 30 23.96 -23.58 -35.23
CA ARG A 30 24.64 -24.86 -34.97
C ARG A 30 24.27 -25.48 -33.63
N LYS A 31 24.22 -24.67 -32.57
CA LYS A 31 23.80 -25.12 -31.24
C LYS A 31 22.36 -25.67 -31.24
N LEU A 32 21.44 -24.99 -31.92
CA LEU A 32 20.05 -25.45 -32.07
C LEU A 32 19.96 -26.81 -32.78
N PHE A 33 20.78 -27.04 -33.80
CA PHE A 33 20.78 -28.30 -34.56
C PHE A 33 21.46 -29.45 -33.81
N GLU A 34 22.50 -29.16 -33.04
CA GLU A 34 23.10 -30.11 -32.11
C GLU A 34 22.09 -30.57 -31.05
N GLU A 35 21.33 -29.62 -30.48
CA GLU A 35 20.26 -29.90 -29.50
C GLU A 35 19.11 -30.73 -30.09
N LEU A 36 18.85 -30.63 -31.39
CA LEU A 36 17.82 -31.41 -32.09
C LEU A 36 18.31 -32.76 -32.64
N HIS A 37 19.61 -33.06 -32.59
CA HIS A 37 20.23 -34.25 -33.19
C HIS A 37 19.90 -34.47 -34.69
N ILE A 38 19.63 -33.39 -35.43
CA ILE A 38 19.29 -33.46 -36.85
C ILE A 38 20.59 -33.38 -37.68
N SER A 39 21.03 -34.50 -38.28
CA SER A 39 22.19 -34.52 -39.16
C SER A 39 21.79 -34.24 -40.62
N TRP A 40 21.95 -33.00 -41.08
CA TRP A 40 21.68 -32.65 -42.48
C TRP A 40 22.86 -31.91 -43.10
N PHE A 41 23.49 -32.56 -44.09
CA PHE A 41 24.54 -32.00 -44.92
C PHE A 41 23.98 -30.91 -45.87
N GLY A 42 24.64 -29.76 -45.96
CA GLY A 42 24.43 -28.77 -47.02
C GLY A 42 23.67 -27.48 -46.64
N LEU A 43 23.03 -27.41 -45.48
CA LEU A 43 22.26 -26.20 -45.09
C LEU A 43 23.15 -25.03 -44.65
N GLY A 44 24.36 -25.34 -44.15
CA GLY A 44 25.39 -24.33 -43.86
C GLY A 44 25.79 -23.55 -45.11
N ASP A 45 25.79 -24.19 -46.28
CA ASP A 45 26.11 -23.54 -47.55
C ASP A 45 24.93 -22.70 -48.07
N VAL A 46 23.69 -23.18 -47.89
CA VAL A 46 22.46 -22.41 -48.19
C VAL A 46 22.36 -21.16 -47.30
N PHE A 47 22.68 -21.28 -46.00
CA PHE A 47 22.62 -20.16 -45.07
C PHE A 47 23.77 -19.17 -45.30
N LYS A 48 24.94 -19.66 -45.70
CA LYS A 48 26.09 -18.83 -46.08
C LYS A 48 25.81 -18.05 -47.37
N GLU A 49 25.14 -18.66 -48.35
CA GLU A 49 24.62 -17.99 -49.54
C GLU A 49 23.57 -16.92 -49.18
N MET A 50 22.61 -17.22 -48.29
CA MET A 50 21.62 -16.25 -47.82
C MET A 50 22.26 -15.07 -47.05
N CYS A 51 23.26 -15.34 -46.21
CA CYS A 51 23.95 -14.31 -45.43
C CYS A 51 24.92 -13.46 -46.29
N LEU A 52 25.47 -14.02 -47.38
CA LEU A 52 26.30 -13.27 -48.33
C LEU A 52 25.50 -12.29 -49.19
N GLY A 53 24.17 -12.49 -49.33
CA GLY A 53 23.27 -11.60 -50.08
C GLY A 53 22.55 -10.52 -49.24
N LEU A 54 22.76 -10.48 -47.93
CA LEU A 54 21.92 -9.72 -47.00
C LEU A 54 22.61 -8.47 -46.45
N HIS A 55 22.43 -7.34 -47.15
CA HIS A 55 22.79 -6.00 -46.65
C HIS A 55 21.63 -5.23 -46.01
N ASP A 56 20.45 -5.85 -45.92
CA ASP A 56 19.22 -5.20 -45.44
C ASP A 56 18.83 -5.70 -44.02
N GLU A 57 18.89 -4.78 -43.06
CA GLU A 57 18.56 -5.01 -41.65
C GLU A 57 17.09 -5.45 -41.47
N VAL A 58 16.20 -5.08 -42.39
CA VAL A 58 14.78 -5.47 -42.37
C VAL A 58 14.63 -6.96 -42.67
N LEU A 59 15.39 -7.47 -43.64
CA LEU A 59 15.30 -8.88 -44.02
C LEU A 59 15.98 -9.78 -42.96
N VAL A 60 17.05 -9.30 -42.30
CA VAL A 60 17.64 -9.98 -41.12
C VAL A 60 16.61 -10.10 -39.98
N LYS A 61 15.94 -8.99 -39.64
CA LYS A 61 14.88 -9.00 -38.61
C LYS A 61 13.70 -9.89 -39.00
N THR A 62 13.39 -9.96 -40.30
CA THR A 62 12.33 -10.83 -40.81
C THR A 62 12.71 -12.29 -40.67
N VAL A 63 13.87 -12.73 -41.18
CA VAL A 63 14.35 -14.12 -41.04
C VAL A 63 14.44 -14.54 -39.57
N GLN A 64 14.91 -13.64 -38.71
CA GLN A 64 14.99 -13.93 -37.28
C GLN A 64 13.60 -14.15 -36.68
N ARG A 65 12.64 -13.24 -36.94
CA ARG A 65 11.29 -13.34 -36.38
C ARG A 65 10.43 -14.45 -36.96
N THR A 66 10.53 -14.70 -38.27
CA THR A 66 9.62 -15.64 -38.95
C THR A 66 10.16 -17.06 -39.01
N LEU A 67 11.47 -17.24 -38.88
CA LEU A 67 12.09 -18.57 -39.01
C LEU A 67 12.80 -18.99 -37.72
N LEU A 68 13.73 -18.17 -37.22
CA LEU A 68 14.59 -18.56 -36.10
C LEU A 68 13.83 -18.57 -34.77
N ASP A 69 13.06 -17.54 -34.46
CA ASP A 69 12.32 -17.45 -33.20
C ASP A 69 11.27 -18.57 -33.06
N PRO A 70 10.48 -18.92 -34.09
CA PRO A 70 9.56 -20.07 -34.03
C PRO A 70 10.29 -21.40 -33.88
N LEU A 71 11.41 -21.61 -34.59
CA LEU A 71 12.22 -22.83 -34.42
C LEU A 71 12.78 -22.92 -33.00
N TYR A 72 13.23 -21.81 -32.42
CA TYR A 72 13.69 -21.75 -31.03
C TYR A 72 12.59 -22.12 -30.03
N MET A 73 11.36 -21.66 -30.28
CA MET A 73 10.20 -22.01 -29.45
C MET A 73 9.83 -23.48 -29.58
N ILE A 74 9.88 -24.05 -30.78
CA ILE A 74 9.64 -25.48 -31.00
C ILE A 74 10.69 -26.33 -30.28
N VAL A 75 11.96 -25.95 -30.32
CA VAL A 75 13.04 -26.64 -29.58
C VAL A 75 12.77 -26.58 -28.08
N LYS A 76 12.41 -25.41 -27.53
CA LYS A 76 12.04 -25.31 -26.11
C LYS A 76 10.87 -26.22 -25.74
N CYS A 77 9.83 -26.28 -26.57
CA CYS A 77 8.71 -27.18 -26.35
C CYS A 77 9.13 -28.66 -26.42
N LEU A 78 10.00 -29.04 -27.35
CA LEU A 78 10.52 -30.40 -27.47
C LEU A 78 11.40 -30.79 -26.29
N VAL A 79 12.23 -29.88 -25.80
CA VAL A 79 13.04 -30.09 -24.58
C VAL A 79 12.13 -30.26 -23.36
N ALA A 80 11.09 -29.44 -23.23
CA ALA A 80 10.10 -29.57 -22.15
C ALA A 80 9.33 -30.90 -22.23
N LEU A 81 8.86 -31.29 -23.42
CA LEU A 81 8.17 -32.55 -23.63
C LEU A 81 9.08 -33.77 -23.42
N ARG A 82 10.38 -33.65 -23.74
CA ARG A 82 11.36 -34.71 -23.47
C ARG A 82 11.62 -34.83 -21.97
N ALA A 83 11.78 -33.72 -21.26
CA ALA A 83 11.88 -33.71 -19.80
C ALA A 83 10.62 -34.30 -19.14
N GLU A 84 9.44 -33.98 -19.66
CA GLU A 84 8.17 -34.54 -19.17
C GLU A 84 8.01 -36.03 -19.52
N SER A 85 8.46 -36.45 -20.70
CA SER A 85 8.51 -37.86 -21.10
C SER A 85 9.51 -38.67 -20.27
N ASP A 86 10.67 -38.11 -19.96
CA ASP A 86 11.70 -38.77 -19.14
C ASP A 86 11.21 -38.87 -17.69
N ASN A 87 10.56 -37.81 -17.16
CA ASN A 87 9.88 -37.83 -15.86
C ASN A 87 8.73 -38.86 -15.82
N LEU A 88 7.99 -39.04 -16.91
CA LEU A 88 6.95 -40.08 -17.01
C LEU A 88 7.52 -41.51 -17.09
N LYS A 89 8.68 -41.69 -17.74
CA LYS A 89 9.38 -42.99 -17.77
C LYS A 89 9.96 -43.34 -16.41
N GLU A 90 10.55 -42.37 -15.73
CA GLU A 90 11.06 -42.49 -14.36
C GLU A 90 9.91 -42.85 -13.40
N LYS A 91 8.74 -42.25 -13.56
CA LYS A 91 7.50 -42.62 -12.82
C LYS A 91 7.00 -44.04 -13.12
N LEU A 92 7.20 -44.56 -14.34
CA LEU A 92 6.85 -45.93 -14.72
C LEU A 92 7.85 -46.95 -14.14
N GLU A 93 9.15 -46.68 -14.23
CA GLU A 93 10.21 -47.50 -13.61
C GLU A 93 10.12 -47.49 -12.07
N PHE A 94 9.70 -46.36 -11.49
CA PHE A 94 9.36 -46.22 -10.07
C PHE A 94 8.18 -47.10 -9.66
N ARG A 95 7.12 -47.17 -10.48
CA ARG A 95 5.95 -48.02 -10.20
C ARG A 95 6.30 -49.52 -10.22
N ASP A 96 7.15 -49.93 -11.14
CA ASP A 96 7.61 -51.33 -11.23
C ASP A 96 8.57 -51.69 -10.09
N SER A 97 9.43 -50.74 -9.68
CA SER A 97 10.29 -50.87 -8.50
C SER A 97 9.49 -50.94 -7.19
N GLN A 98 8.43 -50.15 -7.06
CA GLN A 98 7.49 -50.22 -5.94
C GLN A 98 6.75 -51.57 -5.87
N ASN A 99 6.38 -52.14 -7.01
CA ASN A 99 5.76 -53.47 -7.06
C ASN A 99 6.73 -54.58 -6.65
N ALA A 100 8.00 -54.51 -7.08
CA ALA A 100 9.04 -55.46 -6.68
C ALA A 100 9.39 -55.37 -5.18
N ILE A 101 9.38 -54.17 -4.60
CA ILE A 101 9.55 -53.96 -3.16
C ILE A 101 8.31 -54.49 -2.40
N ARG A 102 7.10 -54.24 -2.89
CA ARG A 102 5.85 -54.78 -2.31
C ARG A 102 5.83 -56.30 -2.25
N GLU A 103 6.30 -56.99 -3.29
CA GLU A 103 6.40 -58.46 -3.28
C GLU A 103 7.42 -58.95 -2.24
N LYS A 104 8.60 -58.29 -2.14
CA LYS A 104 9.66 -58.65 -1.19
C LYS A 104 9.26 -58.52 0.29
N PHE A 105 8.38 -57.57 0.62
CA PHE A 105 8.03 -57.29 2.01
C PHE A 105 6.75 -58.00 2.49
N SER A 106 6.03 -58.74 1.64
CA SER A 106 4.70 -59.33 1.91
C SER A 106 4.62 -60.53 2.88
N GLY A 107 5.73 -60.99 3.45
CA GLY A 107 5.77 -62.11 4.40
C GLY A 107 5.47 -61.69 5.84
N GLU A 108 4.19 -61.72 6.24
CA GLU A 108 3.59 -61.76 7.60
C GLU A 108 3.99 -60.72 8.68
N GLY A 109 5.11 -60.00 8.56
CA GLY A 109 5.45 -58.76 9.28
C GLY A 109 5.32 -57.48 8.42
N ALA A 110 4.86 -57.68 7.19
CA ALA A 110 4.76 -56.71 6.09
C ALA A 110 3.94 -55.45 6.40
N GLU A 111 2.85 -55.61 7.14
CA GLU A 111 1.88 -54.52 7.29
C GLU A 111 2.44 -53.34 8.08
N PHE A 112 3.24 -53.60 9.12
CA PHE A 112 3.78 -52.54 9.97
C PHE A 112 4.88 -51.77 9.25
N SER A 113 5.83 -52.47 8.63
CA SER A 113 6.91 -51.84 7.85
C SER A 113 6.37 -51.08 6.64
N HIS A 114 5.36 -51.60 5.95
CA HIS A 114 4.73 -50.91 4.83
C HIS A 114 3.98 -49.65 5.27
N LYS A 115 3.19 -49.73 6.36
CA LYS A 115 2.49 -48.56 6.94
C LYS A 115 3.49 -47.50 7.43
N PHE A 116 4.63 -47.93 7.97
CA PHE A 116 5.70 -47.05 8.44
C PHE A 116 6.39 -46.30 7.29
N ILE A 117 6.72 -47.00 6.20
CA ILE A 117 7.29 -46.40 4.98
C ILE A 117 6.29 -45.42 4.33
N LEU A 118 5.01 -45.80 4.24
CA LEU A 118 3.96 -44.92 3.70
C LEU A 118 3.76 -43.66 4.56
N ALA A 119 3.88 -43.78 5.89
CA ALA A 119 3.78 -42.62 6.78
C ALA A 119 4.97 -41.66 6.61
N PHE A 120 6.18 -42.18 6.38
CA PHE A 120 7.35 -41.35 6.04
C PHE A 120 7.18 -40.68 4.68
N GLN A 121 6.77 -41.43 3.65
CA GLN A 121 6.50 -40.90 2.32
C GLN A 121 5.42 -39.80 2.35
N SER A 122 4.38 -39.97 3.16
CA SER A 122 3.36 -38.93 3.36
C SER A 122 3.91 -37.62 3.95
N VAL A 123 5.00 -37.66 4.74
CA VAL A 123 5.66 -36.44 5.23
C VAL A 123 6.45 -35.78 4.11
N LEU A 124 7.15 -36.55 3.29
CA LEU A 124 7.86 -36.03 2.10
C LEU A 124 6.88 -35.38 1.11
N ASP A 125 5.77 -36.05 0.79
CA ASP A 125 4.73 -35.53 -0.10
C ASP A 125 4.13 -34.22 0.45
N ALA A 126 3.93 -34.14 1.77
CA ALA A 126 3.44 -32.93 2.42
C ALA A 126 4.44 -31.77 2.31
N ILE A 127 5.75 -32.03 2.45
CA ILE A 127 6.80 -31.02 2.26
C ILE A 127 6.80 -30.50 0.81
N VAL A 128 6.68 -31.38 -0.17
CA VAL A 128 6.61 -30.99 -1.59
C VAL A 128 5.35 -30.16 -1.86
N GLN A 129 4.21 -30.56 -1.30
CA GLN A 129 2.97 -29.80 -1.41
C GLN A 129 3.12 -28.40 -0.80
N GLU A 130 3.73 -28.29 0.38
CA GLU A 130 3.97 -27.03 1.08
C GLU A 130 4.85 -26.10 0.24
N ARG A 131 5.94 -26.62 -0.34
CA ARG A 131 6.82 -25.87 -1.24
C ARG A 131 6.10 -25.37 -2.49
N ASN A 132 5.20 -26.16 -3.06
CA ASN A 132 4.37 -25.71 -4.18
C ASN A 132 3.42 -24.57 -3.78
N GLN A 133 2.89 -24.58 -2.55
CA GLN A 133 2.10 -23.48 -2.01
C GLN A 133 2.97 -22.23 -1.80
N GLN A 134 4.20 -22.37 -1.28
CA GLN A 134 5.15 -21.25 -1.15
C GLN A 134 5.49 -20.63 -2.52
N LYS A 135 5.81 -21.45 -3.53
CA LYS A 135 6.05 -20.96 -4.92
C LYS A 135 4.83 -20.23 -5.49
N SER A 136 3.63 -20.72 -5.20
CA SER A 136 2.37 -20.06 -5.60
C SER A 136 2.20 -18.73 -4.88
N ALA A 137 2.51 -18.66 -3.58
CA ALA A 137 2.47 -17.42 -2.79
C ALA A 137 3.47 -16.38 -3.32
N ILE A 138 4.68 -16.79 -3.71
CA ILE A 138 5.67 -15.93 -4.37
C ILE A 138 5.09 -15.34 -5.65
N ALA A 139 4.56 -16.19 -6.53
CA ALA A 139 3.98 -15.73 -7.80
C ALA A 139 2.82 -14.74 -7.59
N LEU A 140 1.98 -14.95 -6.57
CA LEU A 140 0.90 -14.03 -6.21
C LEU A 140 1.43 -12.70 -5.66
N LEU A 141 2.40 -12.73 -4.75
CA LEU A 141 3.03 -11.54 -4.20
C LEU A 141 3.67 -10.68 -5.29
N GLU A 142 4.45 -11.29 -6.19
CA GLU A 142 5.11 -10.58 -7.27
C GLU A 142 4.13 -10.02 -8.31
N LYS A 143 3.25 -10.88 -8.84
CA LYS A 143 2.42 -10.52 -10.00
C LYS A 143 1.15 -9.76 -9.63
N GLN A 144 0.56 -10.05 -8.48
CA GLN A 144 -0.70 -9.40 -8.09
C GLN A 144 -0.41 -8.26 -7.15
N VAL A 145 0.22 -8.51 -6.01
CA VAL A 145 0.35 -7.48 -4.97
C VAL A 145 1.32 -6.37 -5.39
N HIS A 146 2.56 -6.71 -5.71
CA HIS A 146 3.59 -5.72 -6.03
C HIS A 146 3.35 -5.02 -7.38
N ALA A 147 2.97 -5.77 -8.41
CA ALA A 147 2.71 -5.18 -9.72
C ALA A 147 1.47 -4.27 -9.72
N GLN A 148 0.36 -4.69 -9.10
CA GLN A 148 -0.84 -3.83 -9.01
C GLN A 148 -0.58 -2.60 -8.15
N ALA A 149 0.13 -2.74 -7.02
CA ALA A 149 0.48 -1.59 -6.19
C ALA A 149 1.29 -0.55 -6.98
N ARG A 150 2.23 -0.98 -7.84
CA ARG A 150 2.99 -0.07 -8.72
C ARG A 150 2.08 0.63 -9.73
N VAL A 151 1.21 -0.12 -10.41
CA VAL A 151 0.27 0.45 -11.40
C VAL A 151 -0.64 1.49 -10.75
N TYR A 152 -1.28 1.16 -9.62
CA TYR A 152 -2.13 2.12 -8.91
C TYR A 152 -1.34 3.31 -8.35
N ALA A 153 -0.10 3.11 -7.91
CA ALA A 153 0.73 4.22 -7.45
C ALA A 153 1.17 5.15 -8.59
N GLU A 154 1.41 4.63 -9.79
CA GLU A 154 1.73 5.43 -10.98
C GLU A 154 0.49 6.19 -11.47
N GLN A 155 -0.64 5.51 -11.58
CA GLN A 155 -1.93 6.12 -11.92
C GLN A 155 -2.31 7.20 -10.91
N GLY A 156 -2.24 6.89 -9.62
CA GLY A 156 -2.56 7.82 -8.55
C GLY A 156 -1.63 9.04 -8.54
N ARG A 157 -0.34 8.88 -8.84
CA ARG A 157 0.59 10.02 -9.00
C ARG A 157 0.25 10.88 -10.21
N ALA A 158 -0.13 10.27 -11.34
CA ALA A 158 -0.54 11.00 -12.53
C ALA A 158 -1.83 11.79 -12.29
N ILE A 159 -2.83 11.16 -11.66
CA ILE A 159 -4.09 11.81 -11.30
C ILE A 159 -3.84 12.93 -10.29
N HIS A 160 -3.05 12.66 -9.23
CA HIS A 160 -2.70 13.67 -8.24
C HIS A 160 -2.06 14.91 -8.87
N LYS A 161 -1.13 14.73 -9.81
CA LYS A 161 -0.50 15.85 -10.50
C LYS A 161 -1.53 16.69 -11.24
N LYS A 162 -2.38 16.06 -12.06
CA LYS A 162 -3.47 16.75 -12.78
C LYS A 162 -4.41 17.47 -11.81
N LEU A 163 -4.78 16.79 -10.73
CA LEU A 163 -5.65 17.32 -9.71
C LEU A 163 -5.05 18.57 -9.04
N MET A 164 -3.74 18.60 -8.78
CA MET A 164 -3.06 19.79 -8.25
C MET A 164 -3.02 20.95 -9.26
N ASP A 165 -2.80 20.66 -10.54
CA ASP A 165 -2.79 21.65 -11.61
C ASP A 165 -4.20 22.28 -11.77
N GLU A 166 -5.26 21.46 -11.83
CA GLU A 166 -6.65 21.93 -11.91
C GLU A 166 -7.11 22.64 -10.62
N SER A 167 -6.67 22.18 -9.45
CA SER A 167 -6.98 22.84 -8.17
C SER A 167 -6.47 24.27 -8.13
N LYS A 168 -5.32 24.53 -8.76
CA LYS A 168 -4.76 25.88 -8.85
C LYS A 168 -5.62 26.77 -9.73
N VAL A 169 -6.04 26.28 -10.90
CA VAL A 169 -6.93 27.00 -11.83
C VAL A 169 -8.26 27.32 -11.16
N LEU A 170 -8.87 26.32 -10.50
CA LEU A 170 -10.12 26.49 -9.76
C LEU A 170 -9.99 27.53 -8.64
N ALA A 171 -8.90 27.47 -7.85
CA ALA A 171 -8.66 28.44 -6.77
C ALA A 171 -8.47 29.87 -7.28
N GLU A 172 -7.75 30.05 -8.40
CA GLU A 172 -7.58 31.36 -9.04
C GLU A 172 -8.92 31.91 -9.55
N ARG A 173 -9.76 31.06 -10.17
CA ARG A 173 -11.08 31.45 -10.67
C ARG A 173 -12.06 31.79 -9.56
N LEU A 174 -12.06 31.01 -8.48
CA LEU A 174 -12.83 31.30 -7.27
C LEU A 174 -12.42 32.65 -6.66
N THR A 175 -11.12 32.89 -6.53
CA THR A 175 -10.62 34.15 -5.94
C THR A 175 -11.00 35.37 -6.80
N TYR A 176 -10.98 35.22 -8.13
CA TYR A 176 -11.43 36.26 -9.06
C TYR A 176 -12.91 36.60 -8.86
N HIS A 177 -13.77 35.57 -8.81
CA HIS A 177 -15.22 35.76 -8.68
C HIS A 177 -15.69 36.04 -7.25
N GLU A 178 -14.90 35.71 -6.22
CA GLU A 178 -15.18 36.07 -4.82
C GLU A 178 -15.30 37.59 -4.62
N GLN A 179 -14.64 38.38 -5.48
CA GLN A 179 -14.79 39.84 -5.49
C GLN A 179 -16.22 40.28 -5.85
N LEU A 180 -16.95 39.50 -6.66
CA LEU A 180 -18.34 39.78 -7.01
C LEU A 180 -19.27 39.59 -5.80
N LEU A 181 -18.98 38.65 -4.90
CA LEU A 181 -19.77 38.48 -3.67
C LEU A 181 -19.51 39.62 -2.66
N VAL A 182 -18.26 40.06 -2.53
CA VAL A 182 -17.83 41.04 -1.52
C VAL A 182 -18.08 42.50 -1.95
N SER A 183 -18.18 42.79 -3.25
CA SER A 183 -18.39 44.17 -3.70
C SER A 183 -19.76 44.72 -3.30
N GLU A 184 -19.80 45.93 -2.74
CA GLU A 184 -21.04 46.66 -2.39
C GLU A 184 -21.81 47.19 -3.61
N ARG A 185 -21.22 47.09 -4.81
CA ARG A 185 -21.91 47.47 -6.05
C ARG A 185 -22.88 46.37 -6.47
N PRO A 186 -24.08 46.71 -6.98
CA PRO A 186 -24.96 45.72 -7.58
C PRO A 186 -24.25 45.16 -8.81
N SER A 187 -23.75 43.92 -8.72
CA SER A 187 -23.31 43.15 -9.89
C SER A 187 -24.52 42.90 -10.78
N ASP A 188 -24.36 43.06 -12.09
CA ASP A 188 -25.44 42.78 -13.04
C ASP A 188 -25.71 41.26 -13.08
N LYS A 189 -26.97 40.89 -13.30
CA LYS A 189 -27.41 39.48 -13.30
C LYS A 189 -26.61 38.62 -14.28
N GLU A 190 -26.23 39.19 -15.43
CA GLU A 190 -25.42 38.54 -16.45
C GLU A 190 -23.99 38.23 -15.95
N GLU A 191 -23.38 39.11 -15.15
CA GLU A 191 -22.04 38.89 -14.59
C GLU A 191 -22.03 37.74 -13.56
N ILE A 192 -23.12 37.58 -12.80
CA ILE A 192 -23.27 36.48 -11.84
C ILE A 192 -23.54 35.15 -12.57
N GLU A 193 -24.36 35.16 -13.62
CA GLU A 193 -24.63 33.97 -14.44
C GLU A 193 -23.35 33.51 -15.17
N GLU A 194 -22.55 34.43 -15.74
CA GLU A 194 -21.25 34.11 -16.35
C GLU A 194 -20.24 33.56 -15.32
N ALA A 195 -20.25 34.07 -14.08
CA ALA A 195 -19.41 33.57 -13.01
C ALA A 195 -19.80 32.15 -12.58
N LEU A 196 -21.10 31.85 -12.48
CA LEU A 196 -21.61 30.51 -12.18
C LEU A 196 -21.22 29.51 -13.26
N GLU A 197 -21.52 29.80 -14.53
CA GLU A 197 -21.18 28.92 -15.66
C GLU A 197 -19.67 28.68 -15.73
N SER A 198 -18.87 29.74 -15.58
CA SER A 198 -17.41 29.63 -15.66
C SER A 198 -16.79 28.81 -14.50
N ILE A 199 -17.40 28.77 -13.33
CA ILE A 199 -16.91 27.96 -12.21
C ILE A 199 -17.36 26.51 -12.35
N ASP A 200 -18.62 26.28 -12.74
CA ASP A 200 -19.14 24.93 -13.00
C ASP A 200 -18.34 24.21 -14.09
N GLU A 201 -17.96 24.91 -15.17
CA GLU A 201 -17.13 24.36 -16.24
C GLU A 201 -15.78 23.80 -15.76
N ILE A 202 -15.19 24.37 -14.70
CA ILE A 202 -13.89 23.96 -14.15
C ILE A 202 -14.07 23.00 -12.97
N PHE A 203 -15.13 23.20 -12.17
CA PHE A 203 -15.39 22.41 -10.98
C PHE A 203 -15.78 20.97 -11.32
N GLN A 204 -16.55 20.76 -12.39
CA GLN A 204 -16.99 19.43 -12.79
C GLN A 204 -15.81 18.51 -13.22
N PRO A 205 -14.90 18.91 -14.12
CA PRO A 205 -13.68 18.14 -14.42
C PRO A 205 -12.77 17.94 -13.20
N TRP A 206 -12.68 18.95 -12.33
CA TRP A 206 -11.91 18.83 -11.08
C TRP A 206 -12.48 17.75 -10.15
N LYS A 207 -13.81 17.69 -10.02
CA LYS A 207 -14.52 16.69 -9.22
C LYS A 207 -14.34 15.28 -9.77
N GLU A 208 -14.42 15.12 -11.09
CA GLU A 208 -14.14 13.83 -11.76
C GLU A 208 -12.71 13.34 -11.49
N LEU A 209 -11.72 14.24 -11.52
CA LEU A 209 -10.33 13.91 -11.16
C LEU A 209 -10.19 13.54 -9.69
N LEU A 210 -10.89 14.24 -8.79
CA LEU A 210 -10.88 13.94 -7.36
C LEU A 210 -11.48 12.56 -7.07
N ASP A 211 -12.59 12.22 -7.72
CA ASP A 211 -13.26 10.93 -7.52
C ASP A 211 -12.44 9.77 -8.13
N ALA A 212 -11.83 9.97 -9.32
CA ALA A 212 -10.87 9.00 -9.88
C ALA A 212 -9.65 8.79 -8.96
N TYR A 213 -9.21 9.86 -8.28
CA TYR A 213 -8.12 9.77 -7.31
C TYR A 213 -8.51 8.94 -6.08
N LYS A 214 -9.73 9.14 -5.54
CA LYS A 214 -10.27 8.34 -4.43
C LYS A 214 -10.42 6.88 -4.82
N GLU A 215 -10.97 6.59 -5.99
CA GLU A 215 -11.08 5.21 -6.49
C GLU A 215 -9.71 4.54 -6.58
N THR A 216 -8.68 5.28 -7.04
CA THR A 216 -7.30 4.75 -7.08
C THR A 216 -6.73 4.50 -5.69
N LEU A 217 -7.05 5.35 -4.70
CA LEU A 217 -6.66 5.16 -3.31
C LEU A 217 -7.33 3.93 -2.71
N ASP A 218 -8.64 3.76 -2.91
CA ASP A 218 -9.41 2.62 -2.42
C ASP A 218 -8.89 1.30 -3.02
N ASN A 219 -8.59 1.30 -4.33
CA ASN A 219 -7.96 0.18 -5.00
C ASN A 219 -6.57 -0.15 -4.42
N LEU A 220 -5.77 0.87 -4.11
CA LEU A 220 -4.47 0.67 -3.48
C LEU A 220 -4.63 0.14 -2.04
N GLU A 221 -5.62 0.60 -1.28
CA GLU A 221 -5.95 0.09 0.05
C GLU A 221 -6.36 -1.39 0.03
N ASN A 222 -7.15 -1.80 -0.97
CA ASN A 222 -7.45 -3.21 -1.21
C ASN A 222 -6.18 -4.04 -1.46
N VAL A 223 -5.20 -3.50 -2.19
CA VAL A 223 -3.90 -4.17 -2.37
C VAL A 223 -3.13 -4.28 -1.06
N TYR A 224 -3.18 -3.26 -0.19
CA TYR A 224 -2.61 -3.34 1.16
C TYR A 224 -3.28 -4.40 2.03
N MET A 225 -4.61 -4.52 1.96
CA MET A 225 -5.34 -5.57 2.68
C MET A 225 -4.94 -6.96 2.18
N ASN A 226 -4.86 -7.15 0.85
CA ASN A 226 -4.39 -8.41 0.26
C ASN A 226 -2.94 -8.74 0.67
N HIS A 227 -2.06 -7.75 0.72
CA HIS A 227 -0.70 -7.92 1.22
C HIS A 227 -0.67 -8.39 2.67
N ARG A 228 -1.57 -7.85 3.52
CA ARG A 228 -1.68 -8.27 4.91
C ARG A 228 -2.17 -9.72 5.03
N THR A 229 -3.22 -10.08 4.30
CA THR A 229 -3.72 -11.47 4.26
C THR A 229 -2.63 -12.44 3.81
N MET A 230 -1.84 -12.07 2.78
CA MET A 230 -0.70 -12.88 2.35
C MET A 230 0.38 -13.01 3.41
N SER A 231 0.58 -12.00 4.26
CA SER A 231 1.50 -12.09 5.39
C SER A 231 1.06 -13.15 6.41
N ASP A 232 -0.24 -13.23 6.68
CA ASP A 232 -0.81 -14.24 7.58
C ASP A 232 -0.64 -15.63 6.95
N THR A 233 -0.96 -15.79 5.67
CA THR A 233 -0.77 -17.06 4.94
C THR A 233 0.70 -17.51 4.93
N VAL A 234 1.65 -16.62 4.65
CA VAL A 234 3.08 -16.96 4.68
C VAL A 234 3.55 -17.34 6.09
N THR A 235 2.96 -16.77 7.13
CA THR A 235 3.25 -17.16 8.51
C THR A 235 2.75 -18.57 8.79
N GLU A 236 1.53 -18.91 8.37
CA GLU A 236 0.97 -20.27 8.48
C GLU A 236 1.78 -21.29 7.70
N LEU A 237 2.25 -20.94 6.48
CA LEU A 237 3.10 -21.82 5.68
C LEU A 237 4.44 -22.08 6.38
N SER A 238 5.04 -21.06 6.99
CA SER A 238 6.28 -21.22 7.75
C SER A 238 6.10 -22.15 8.95
N ASP A 239 5.01 -21.96 9.71
CA ASP A 239 4.73 -22.80 10.88
C ASP A 239 4.46 -24.26 10.50
N THR A 240 3.80 -24.47 9.36
CA THR A 240 3.51 -25.80 8.82
C THR A 240 4.78 -26.49 8.35
N GLU A 241 5.63 -25.78 7.62
CA GLU A 241 6.94 -26.26 7.19
C GLU A 241 7.83 -26.65 8.37
N ASP A 242 7.92 -25.83 9.42
CA ASP A 242 8.70 -26.13 10.62
C ASP A 242 8.23 -27.42 11.30
N ARG A 243 6.91 -27.64 11.37
CA ARG A 243 6.33 -28.88 11.90
C ARG A 243 6.64 -30.09 11.03
N LEU A 244 6.57 -29.95 9.71
CA LEU A 244 6.88 -31.03 8.78
C LEU A 244 8.36 -31.42 8.85
N PHE A 245 9.28 -30.47 8.92
CA PHE A 245 10.71 -30.75 9.09
C PHE A 245 11.04 -31.34 10.46
N ALA A 246 10.38 -30.89 11.53
CA ALA A 246 10.54 -31.52 12.85
C ALA A 246 10.13 -32.99 12.79
N ARG A 247 8.98 -33.29 12.15
CA ARG A 247 8.48 -34.64 11.96
C ARG A 247 9.39 -35.47 11.05
N LEU A 248 9.91 -34.90 9.97
CA LEU A 248 10.87 -35.56 9.09
C LEU A 248 12.12 -36.01 9.88
N ARG A 249 12.70 -35.12 10.69
CA ARG A 249 13.85 -35.45 11.55
C ARG A 249 13.55 -36.54 12.58
N GLU A 250 12.34 -36.56 13.13
CA GLU A 250 11.90 -37.65 14.03
C GLU A 250 11.89 -38.99 13.29
N TRP A 251 11.35 -39.03 12.08
CA TRP A 251 11.37 -40.23 11.25
C TRP A 251 12.79 -40.65 10.88
N GLU A 252 13.63 -39.73 10.41
CA GLU A 252 15.03 -40.02 10.08
C GLU A 252 15.78 -40.63 11.27
N ARG A 253 15.55 -40.13 12.49
CA ARG A 253 16.10 -40.73 13.71
C ARG A 253 15.60 -42.14 13.95
N LEU A 254 14.30 -42.39 13.81
CA LEU A 254 13.73 -43.72 13.98
C LEU A 254 14.32 -44.73 12.97
N PHE A 255 14.52 -44.33 11.72
CA PHE A 255 15.16 -45.18 10.73
C PHE A 255 16.66 -45.38 11.01
N HIS A 256 17.34 -44.32 11.45
CA HIS A 256 18.74 -44.37 11.85
C HIS A 256 18.99 -45.33 13.02
N ASP A 257 18.12 -45.34 14.03
CA ASP A 257 18.21 -46.25 15.18
C ASP A 257 18.10 -47.73 14.78
N VAL A 258 17.44 -48.01 13.66
CA VAL A 258 17.30 -49.36 13.08
C VAL A 258 18.40 -49.65 12.05
N GLY A 259 19.30 -48.69 11.80
CA GLY A 259 20.42 -48.83 10.86
C GLY A 259 20.00 -48.83 9.40
N VAL A 260 18.85 -48.24 9.07
CA VAL A 260 18.31 -48.18 7.71
C VAL A 260 18.24 -46.73 7.26
N ASN A 261 18.63 -46.45 6.03
CA ASN A 261 18.40 -45.14 5.41
C ASN A 261 17.01 -45.14 4.76
N PRO A 262 16.05 -44.30 5.19
CA PRO A 262 14.70 -44.32 4.67
C PRO A 262 14.62 -43.87 3.20
N TYR A 263 15.56 -43.03 2.77
CA TYR A 263 15.63 -42.55 1.39
C TYR A 263 16.03 -43.67 0.42
N ASP A 264 16.96 -44.54 0.84
CA ASP A 264 17.37 -45.72 0.04
C ASP A 264 16.20 -46.70 -0.14
N ILE A 265 15.32 -46.85 0.86
CA ILE A 265 14.12 -47.69 0.77
C ILE A 265 13.13 -47.14 -0.26
N LEU A 266 13.00 -45.81 -0.32
CA LEU A 266 12.14 -45.11 -1.28
C LEU A 266 12.79 -44.94 -2.66
N GLY A 267 14.06 -45.32 -2.82
CA GLY A 267 14.80 -45.13 -4.07
C GLY A 267 15.12 -43.67 -4.37
N ILE A 268 15.15 -42.80 -3.35
CA ILE A 268 15.47 -41.38 -3.49
C ILE A 268 17.00 -41.24 -3.52
N ILE A 269 17.54 -40.82 -4.67
CA ILE A 269 18.98 -40.59 -4.85
C ILE A 269 19.44 -39.40 -4.00
N PRO A 270 20.73 -39.32 -3.61
CA PRO A 270 21.24 -38.25 -2.75
C PRO A 270 20.98 -36.84 -3.29
N GLU A 271 20.96 -36.66 -4.61
CA GLU A 271 20.66 -35.38 -5.25
C GLU A 271 19.21 -34.93 -4.98
N ASP A 272 18.25 -35.85 -5.00
CA ASP A 272 16.84 -35.55 -4.72
C ASP A 272 16.58 -35.36 -3.22
N GLN A 273 17.51 -35.79 -2.36
CA GLN A 273 17.40 -35.53 -0.92
C GLN A 273 17.59 -34.04 -0.58
N GLU A 274 18.26 -33.28 -1.46
CA GLU A 274 18.38 -31.83 -1.32
C GLU A 274 17.01 -31.15 -1.31
N GLU A 275 16.02 -31.72 -2.02
CA GLU A 275 14.62 -31.27 -1.99
C GLU A 275 13.92 -31.44 -0.64
N TYR A 276 14.55 -32.07 0.35
CA TYR A 276 14.01 -32.19 1.71
C TYR A 276 14.92 -31.54 2.74
N THR A 277 15.79 -30.62 2.31
CA THR A 277 16.57 -29.76 3.20
C THR A 277 15.83 -28.46 3.48
N GLN A 278 16.12 -27.81 4.63
CA GLN A 278 15.57 -26.48 4.90
C GLN A 278 16.14 -25.39 3.98
N GLU A 279 17.28 -25.63 3.33
CA GLU A 279 17.95 -24.64 2.48
C GLU A 279 17.20 -24.38 1.17
N GLU A 280 16.54 -25.42 0.64
CA GLU A 280 15.67 -25.34 -0.55
C GLU A 280 14.27 -24.77 -0.25
N SER A 281 14.01 -24.32 0.99
CA SER A 281 12.76 -23.65 1.34
C SER A 281 12.64 -22.29 0.67
N SER A 282 11.49 -22.02 0.07
CA SER A 282 11.19 -20.72 -0.52
C SER A 282 10.55 -19.74 0.48
N ILE A 283 10.38 -20.14 1.74
CA ILE A 283 9.72 -19.32 2.77
C ILE A 283 10.45 -18.00 3.05
N HIS A 284 11.78 -18.02 2.94
CA HIS A 284 12.61 -16.83 3.10
C HIS A 284 12.39 -15.83 1.96
N GLU A 285 12.15 -16.31 0.74
CA GLU A 285 11.81 -15.47 -0.41
C GLU A 285 10.41 -14.85 -0.26
N CYS A 286 9.42 -15.64 0.21
CA CYS A 286 8.10 -15.11 0.58
C CYS A 286 8.22 -13.95 1.58
N ARG A 287 9.00 -14.13 2.65
CA ARG A 287 9.24 -13.11 3.67
C ARG A 287 9.99 -11.90 3.11
N ALA A 288 10.98 -12.11 2.25
CA ALA A 288 11.71 -11.03 1.60
C ALA A 288 10.75 -10.16 0.77
N LEU A 289 9.85 -10.78 -0.01
CA LEU A 289 8.85 -10.08 -0.81
C LEU A 289 7.84 -9.31 0.06
N LEU A 290 7.40 -9.87 1.19
CA LEU A 290 6.51 -9.17 2.13
C LEU A 290 7.18 -7.97 2.82
N ASN A 291 8.50 -8.01 2.96
CA ASN A 291 9.26 -6.90 3.55
C ASN A 291 9.52 -5.76 2.55
N ILE A 292 9.23 -5.95 1.26
CA ILE A 292 9.32 -4.88 0.27
C ILE A 292 8.22 -3.86 0.56
N ALA A 293 8.63 -2.63 0.84
CA ALA A 293 7.68 -1.54 1.09
C ALA A 293 6.82 -1.28 -0.14
N LEU A 294 5.50 -1.36 0.04
CA LEU A 294 4.54 -0.98 -0.98
C LEU A 294 4.55 0.56 -1.20
N PRO A 295 4.30 1.02 -2.44
CA PRO A 295 4.29 2.43 -2.75
C PRO A 295 3.12 3.14 -2.06
N THR A 296 3.38 4.33 -1.54
CA THR A 296 2.37 5.18 -0.88
C THR A 296 1.98 6.33 -1.80
N LEU A 297 0.69 6.70 -1.76
CA LEU A 297 0.16 7.87 -2.43
C LEU A 297 0.18 9.08 -1.48
N PRO A 298 0.40 10.31 -2.00
CA PRO A 298 0.38 11.52 -1.19
C PRO A 298 -1.01 11.75 -0.57
N GLN A 299 -1.07 12.14 0.71
CA GLN A 299 -2.36 12.45 1.33
C GLN A 299 -2.87 13.81 0.86
N VAL A 300 -4.07 13.83 0.30
CA VAL A 300 -4.68 15.02 -0.32
C VAL A 300 -5.69 15.68 0.62
N LYS A 301 -5.28 15.92 1.86
CA LYS A 301 -6.17 16.47 2.92
C LYS A 301 -6.65 17.89 2.62
N SER A 302 -5.86 18.69 1.88
CA SER A 302 -6.20 20.07 1.56
C SER A 302 -7.27 20.24 0.48
N LEU A 303 -7.56 19.20 -0.32
CA LEU A 303 -8.52 19.31 -1.42
C LEU A 303 -9.97 19.04 -1.01
N ALA A 304 -10.19 18.32 0.10
CA ALA A 304 -11.53 18.19 0.67
C ALA A 304 -12.15 19.56 0.99
N HIS A 305 -11.35 20.45 1.58
CA HIS A 305 -11.77 21.83 1.86
C HIS A 305 -11.99 22.67 0.59
N LEU A 306 -11.28 22.36 -0.51
CA LEU A 306 -11.50 23.05 -1.78
C LEU A 306 -12.87 22.69 -2.36
N SER A 307 -13.25 21.40 -2.33
CA SER A 307 -14.59 20.97 -2.77
C SER A 307 -15.70 21.65 -1.98
N GLU A 308 -15.60 21.66 -0.65
CA GLU A 308 -16.61 22.28 0.23
C GLU A 308 -16.69 23.79 0.02
N ARG A 309 -15.53 24.47 -0.11
CA ARG A 309 -15.48 25.91 -0.39
C ARG A 309 -16.12 26.25 -1.73
N THR A 310 -15.80 25.50 -2.78
CA THR A 310 -16.37 25.72 -4.11
C THR A 310 -17.87 25.53 -4.12
N GLN A 311 -18.38 24.45 -3.51
CA GLN A 311 -19.82 24.20 -3.44
C GLN A 311 -20.55 25.30 -2.68
N LYS A 312 -20.03 25.70 -1.53
CA LYS A 312 -20.61 26.80 -0.75
C LYS A 312 -20.61 28.12 -1.54
N PHE A 313 -19.53 28.39 -2.27
CA PHE A 313 -19.42 29.60 -3.09
C PHE A 313 -20.47 29.62 -4.22
N LEU A 314 -20.70 28.48 -4.88
CA LEU A 314 -21.76 28.32 -5.89
C LEU A 314 -23.15 28.54 -5.27
N ASP A 315 -23.42 27.94 -4.11
CA ASP A 315 -24.69 28.12 -3.39
C ASP A 315 -24.94 29.59 -3.01
N ASP A 316 -23.91 30.29 -2.51
CA ASP A 316 -23.97 31.71 -2.14
C ASP A 316 -24.19 32.61 -3.38
N LEU A 317 -23.57 32.30 -4.52
CA LEU A 317 -23.79 33.00 -5.80
C LEU A 317 -25.20 32.77 -6.34
N GLU A 318 -25.71 31.53 -6.29
CA GLU A 318 -27.09 31.22 -6.67
C GLU A 318 -28.11 31.98 -5.82
N GLU A 319 -27.87 32.08 -4.51
CA GLU A 319 -28.74 32.85 -3.61
C GLU A 319 -28.73 34.34 -3.99
N LYS A 320 -27.55 34.91 -4.25
CA LYS A 320 -27.42 36.31 -4.72
C LYS A 320 -28.13 36.53 -6.05
N ALA A 321 -28.03 35.60 -6.99
CA ALA A 321 -28.76 35.64 -8.27
C ALA A 321 -30.29 35.57 -8.08
N ARG A 322 -30.78 34.75 -7.13
CA ARG A 322 -32.21 34.66 -6.79
C ARG A 322 -32.74 35.96 -6.17
N LEU A 323 -31.95 36.61 -5.32
CA LEU A 323 -32.31 37.88 -4.67
C LEU A 323 -32.36 39.06 -5.64
N LEU A 324 -31.66 38.97 -6.77
CA LEU A 324 -31.71 39.94 -7.87
C LEU A 324 -32.92 39.77 -8.80
N LYS A 325 -33.82 38.80 -8.54
CA LYS A 325 -35.08 38.69 -9.30
C LYS A 325 -35.88 40.00 -9.17
N PRO A 326 -36.43 40.53 -10.27
CA PRO A 326 -37.20 41.76 -10.23
C PRO A 326 -38.45 41.54 -9.39
N VAL A 327 -38.52 42.22 -8.25
CA VAL A 327 -39.77 42.43 -7.54
C VAL A 327 -40.62 43.33 -8.43
N PHE A 328 -41.49 42.73 -9.25
CA PHE A 328 -42.62 43.46 -9.82
C PHE A 328 -43.55 43.85 -8.66
N GLN A 329 -43.31 45.01 -8.06
CA GLN A 329 -44.30 45.67 -7.22
C GLN A 329 -45.11 46.63 -8.11
N PRO A 330 -46.44 46.48 -8.21
CA PRO A 330 -47.28 47.52 -8.78
C PRO A 330 -47.25 48.75 -7.85
N PRO A 331 -47.41 49.97 -8.38
CA PRO A 331 -47.19 51.19 -7.62
C PRO A 331 -48.25 51.34 -6.54
N LEU A 332 -47.84 51.24 -5.27
CA LEU A 332 -48.66 51.66 -4.14
C LEU A 332 -48.65 53.19 -4.06
N SER A 333 -49.84 53.76 -4.19
CA SER A 333 -50.15 55.18 -4.04
C SER A 333 -49.77 55.71 -2.65
N PRO A 334 -49.44 57.02 -2.54
CA PRO A 334 -48.87 57.60 -1.34
C PRO A 334 -49.92 57.75 -0.24
N LYS A 335 -49.66 57.16 0.95
CA LYS A 335 -50.40 57.47 2.17
C LYS A 335 -49.63 58.47 3.02
N LEU A 336 -50.35 59.53 3.36
CA LEU A 336 -49.95 60.67 4.18
C LEU A 336 -49.33 60.26 5.52
N VAL A 337 -48.25 60.97 5.83
CA VAL A 337 -47.61 61.10 7.14
C VAL A 337 -48.59 61.75 8.12
N VAL A 338 -48.84 61.10 9.26
CA VAL A 338 -49.26 61.79 10.49
C VAL A 338 -48.36 61.31 11.62
N THR A 339 -47.52 62.23 12.08
CA THR A 339 -46.68 62.15 13.27
C THR A 339 -47.52 62.17 14.54
N ARG A 340 -47.19 61.32 15.53
CA ARG A 340 -47.31 61.68 16.96
C ARG A 340 -46.51 60.73 17.87
N ALA A 341 -45.56 61.35 18.58
CA ALA A 341 -45.06 61.14 19.94
C ALA A 341 -44.83 59.72 20.52
N ARG A 342 -43.58 59.50 20.95
CA ARG A 342 -43.16 58.52 21.98
C ARG A 342 -43.68 58.93 23.38
N PRO A 343 -43.77 57.99 24.33
CA PRO A 343 -42.66 57.82 25.32
C PRO A 343 -42.36 56.35 25.66
N ILE A 344 -41.10 55.93 25.68
CA ILE A 344 -40.26 55.64 26.88
C ILE A 344 -40.93 54.77 27.94
N VAL A 345 -40.52 53.49 28.04
CA VAL A 345 -40.39 52.75 29.32
C VAL A 345 -39.13 51.89 29.27
N LYS A 346 -38.36 51.93 30.37
CA LYS A 346 -37.09 51.22 30.65
C LYS A 346 -37.34 49.95 31.48
N LYS A 347 -36.34 49.06 31.45
CA LYS A 347 -36.00 47.97 32.40
C LYS A 347 -36.88 46.71 32.27
N GLU A 348 -36.35 45.49 32.36
CA GLU A 348 -35.47 45.00 33.42
C GLU A 348 -34.70 43.72 33.02
N ILE A 349 -33.47 43.59 33.53
CA ILE A 349 -32.63 42.39 33.49
C ILE A 349 -33.05 41.48 34.66
N LYS A 350 -33.16 40.17 34.42
CA LYS A 350 -33.05 39.15 35.48
C LYS A 350 -32.10 38.05 35.03
N GLU A 351 -30.87 38.12 35.55
CA GLU A 351 -30.12 36.94 35.98
C GLU A 351 -30.77 36.39 37.26
N VAL A 352 -30.69 35.07 37.50
CA VAL A 352 -30.17 34.46 38.73
C VAL A 352 -30.35 32.92 38.67
N ARG A 353 -29.20 32.25 38.58
CA ARG A 353 -28.73 31.05 39.29
C ARG A 353 -29.54 29.72 39.28
N ALA A 354 -28.83 28.69 38.83
CA ALA A 354 -28.89 27.30 39.32
C ALA A 354 -28.44 27.19 40.80
N PRO A 355 -28.69 26.08 41.54
CA PRO A 355 -27.85 24.88 41.34
C PRO A 355 -28.50 23.49 41.62
N ALA A 356 -27.86 22.49 40.98
CA ALA A 356 -27.56 21.12 41.44
C ALA A 356 -28.69 20.14 41.83
N GLN A 357 -28.78 19.02 41.09
CA GLN A 357 -28.19 17.73 41.51
C GLN A 357 -28.28 16.64 40.42
N ASN A 358 -27.14 15.99 40.20
CA ASN A 358 -26.93 14.57 39.84
C ASN A 358 -27.86 13.92 38.79
N GLN A 359 -27.36 13.86 37.55
CA GLN A 359 -27.11 12.64 36.76
C GLN A 359 -26.73 13.12 35.36
N MET A 360 -25.46 12.97 34.95
CA MET A 360 -25.16 13.09 33.52
C MET A 360 -25.76 11.88 32.81
N SER A 361 -26.94 12.07 32.23
CA SER A 361 -27.53 11.19 31.23
C SER A 361 -27.09 11.54 29.81
N SER A 362 -26.26 12.58 29.65
CA SER A 362 -25.70 12.95 28.35
C SER A 362 -24.32 12.31 28.13
N PRO A 363 -24.08 11.63 27.01
CA PRO A 363 -22.76 11.13 26.66
C PRO A 363 -21.75 12.29 26.61
N VAL A 364 -20.55 12.06 27.18
CA VAL A 364 -19.45 13.03 27.10
C VAL A 364 -19.08 13.19 25.63
N SER A 365 -19.24 14.39 25.06
CA SER A 365 -18.85 14.61 23.67
C SER A 365 -17.33 14.49 23.49
N ALA A 366 -16.89 14.03 22.33
CA ALA A 366 -15.47 13.93 21.98
C ALA A 366 -14.69 15.23 22.24
N MET A 367 -15.30 16.39 21.94
CA MET A 367 -14.68 17.70 22.17
C MET A 367 -14.51 18.02 23.65
N GLN A 368 -15.48 17.65 24.50
CA GLN A 368 -15.36 17.82 25.95
C GLN A 368 -14.26 16.93 26.53
N LEU A 369 -14.20 15.67 26.06
CA LEU A 369 -13.15 14.73 26.43
C LEU A 369 -11.76 15.26 26.03
N ALA A 370 -11.61 15.74 24.80
CA ALA A 370 -10.36 16.32 24.31
C ALA A 370 -9.91 17.51 25.16
N LEU A 371 -10.78 18.48 25.44
CA LEU A 371 -10.43 19.65 26.23
C LEU A 371 -10.08 19.30 27.68
N ALA A 372 -10.80 18.37 28.31
CA ALA A 372 -10.52 17.90 29.65
C ALA A 372 -9.17 17.16 29.72
N ALA A 373 -8.94 16.21 28.81
CA ALA A 373 -7.71 15.43 28.74
C ALA A 373 -6.48 16.32 28.51
N TYR A 374 -6.52 17.22 27.52
CA TYR A 374 -5.39 18.12 27.25
C TYR A 374 -5.15 19.15 28.36
N SER A 375 -6.17 19.54 29.11
CA SER A 375 -6.00 20.40 30.28
C SER A 375 -5.23 19.70 31.41
N ILE A 376 -5.41 18.40 31.58
CA ILE A 376 -4.65 17.58 32.54
C ILE A 376 -3.25 17.26 32.01
N VAL A 377 -3.12 16.89 30.74
CA VAL A 377 -1.83 16.54 30.15
C VAL A 377 -0.85 17.73 30.12
N CYS A 378 -1.38 18.95 29.98
CA CYS A 378 -0.57 20.16 29.85
C CYS A 378 -0.48 21.02 31.14
N THR A 379 -1.02 20.59 32.29
CA THR A 379 -1.08 21.41 33.52
C THR A 379 0.29 21.62 34.20
N GLY A 380 1.24 20.69 34.05
CA GLY A 380 2.55 20.76 34.73
C GLY A 380 3.61 21.64 34.04
N LYS A 381 3.50 21.82 32.72
CA LYS A 381 4.33 22.74 31.92
C LYS A 381 3.47 23.27 30.79
N LYS A 382 2.94 24.49 30.95
CA LYS A 382 2.14 25.19 29.92
C LYS A 382 2.82 25.27 28.54
N THR A 383 4.10 24.88 28.42
CA THR A 383 4.89 24.91 27.20
C THR A 383 5.01 23.56 26.46
N ILE A 384 4.55 22.44 27.03
CA ILE A 384 4.72 21.10 26.42
C ILE A 384 3.35 20.56 26.04
N GLY A 385 3.00 20.69 24.76
CA GLY A 385 1.86 19.96 24.17
C GLY A 385 2.23 18.52 23.84
N ARG A 386 1.26 17.75 23.36
CA ARG A 386 1.46 16.35 22.92
C ARG A 386 0.76 16.07 21.61
N THR A 387 1.14 14.97 20.95
CA THR A 387 0.41 14.50 19.78
C THR A 387 -0.91 13.87 20.20
N ALA A 388 -1.94 13.97 19.35
CA ALA A 388 -3.25 13.38 19.62
C ALA A 388 -3.19 11.88 19.86
N LYS A 389 -2.37 11.18 19.07
CA LYS A 389 -2.16 9.73 19.21
C LYS A 389 -1.63 9.34 20.59
N VAL A 390 -0.72 10.12 21.16
CA VAL A 390 -0.16 9.85 22.49
C VAL A 390 -1.21 10.11 23.56
N VAL A 391 -1.96 11.22 23.47
CA VAL A 391 -3.00 11.52 24.46
C VAL A 391 -4.13 10.49 24.40
N TYR A 392 -4.51 10.03 23.22
CA TYR A 392 -5.57 9.04 23.09
C TYR A 392 -5.10 7.64 23.50
N ARG A 393 -4.10 7.06 22.81
CA ARG A 393 -3.72 5.66 23.01
C ARG A 393 -2.96 5.44 24.31
N ASP A 394 -1.97 6.28 24.56
CA ASP A 394 -1.04 6.04 25.68
C ASP A 394 -1.57 6.58 27.02
N ILE A 395 -2.70 7.30 27.03
CA ILE A 395 -3.29 7.90 28.24
C ILE A 395 -4.77 7.53 28.37
N LEU A 396 -5.64 7.91 27.41
CA LEU A 396 -7.08 7.69 27.56
C LEU A 396 -7.47 6.21 27.41
N GLU A 397 -6.95 5.53 26.40
CA GLU A 397 -7.18 4.09 26.18
C GLU A 397 -6.55 3.26 27.29
N ALA A 398 -5.32 3.60 27.69
CA ALA A 398 -4.62 2.95 28.81
C ALA A 398 -5.34 3.11 30.18
N THR A 399 -6.15 4.15 30.34
CA THR A 399 -6.95 4.38 31.57
C THR A 399 -8.42 3.99 31.42
N GLU A 400 -8.81 3.43 30.27
CA GLU A 400 -10.18 3.06 29.91
C GLU A 400 -11.18 4.23 29.93
N PHE A 401 -10.70 5.47 29.87
CA PHE A 401 -11.51 6.69 29.85
C PHE A 401 -11.68 7.30 28.47
N THR A 402 -12.01 6.45 27.49
CA THR A 402 -12.38 6.90 26.15
C THR A 402 -13.85 7.32 26.09
N PHE A 403 -14.69 6.91 27.06
CA PHE A 403 -16.13 7.20 27.08
C PHE A 403 -16.86 6.76 25.80
N GLY A 404 -16.34 5.73 25.11
CA GLY A 404 -16.88 5.25 23.82
C GLY A 404 -16.56 6.15 22.63
N VAL A 405 -15.74 7.19 22.82
CA VAL A 405 -15.23 8.03 21.74
C VAL A 405 -14.05 7.33 21.09
N GLU A 406 -14.14 7.07 19.78
CA GLU A 406 -13.07 6.48 18.99
C GLU A 406 -11.94 7.48 18.69
N TYR A 407 -10.77 6.98 18.28
CA TYR A 407 -9.59 7.83 18.02
C TYR A 407 -9.87 8.89 16.94
N GLU A 408 -10.57 8.50 15.88
CA GLU A 408 -10.93 9.36 14.76
C GLU A 408 -11.85 10.51 15.22
N GLU A 409 -12.87 10.18 16.03
CA GLU A 409 -13.79 11.18 16.58
C GLU A 409 -13.08 12.13 17.55
N PHE A 410 -12.21 11.57 18.40
CA PHE A 410 -11.34 12.35 19.29
C PHE A 410 -10.43 13.29 18.49
N TYR A 411 -9.79 12.81 17.42
CA TYR A 411 -8.88 13.60 16.60
C TYR A 411 -9.59 14.73 15.85
N GLU A 412 -10.74 14.47 15.24
CA GLU A 412 -11.53 15.52 14.58
C GLU A 412 -12.03 16.56 15.59
N SER A 413 -12.42 16.14 16.80
CA SER A 413 -12.84 17.07 17.85
C SER A 413 -11.73 18.04 18.29
N ILE A 414 -10.47 17.62 18.25
CA ILE A 414 -9.31 18.49 18.53
C ILE A 414 -9.15 19.53 17.42
N LYS A 415 -9.37 19.17 16.15
CA LYS A 415 -9.34 20.13 15.04
C LYS A 415 -10.49 21.13 15.14
N THR A 416 -11.70 20.67 15.42
CA THR A 416 -12.84 21.56 15.66
C THR A 416 -12.58 22.50 16.85
N ALA A 417 -11.94 22.00 17.91
CA ALA A 417 -11.52 22.83 19.03
C ALA A 417 -10.44 23.85 18.63
N HIS A 418 -9.57 23.52 17.69
CA HIS A 418 -8.57 24.44 17.14
C HIS A 418 -9.21 25.55 16.29
N GLU A 419 -10.15 25.21 15.42
CA GLU A 419 -10.95 26.18 14.64
C GLU A 419 -11.70 27.15 15.55
N LYS A 420 -12.19 26.66 16.68
CA LYS A 420 -12.84 27.45 17.74
C LYS A 420 -11.86 28.21 18.65
N LYS A 421 -10.56 28.20 18.37
CA LYS A 421 -9.49 28.85 19.15
C LYS A 421 -9.38 28.36 20.60
N LEU A 422 -9.83 27.14 20.87
CA LEU A 422 -9.68 26.46 22.16
C LEU A 422 -8.41 25.61 22.23
N MET A 423 -7.88 25.20 21.08
CA MET A 423 -6.63 24.47 20.95
C MET A 423 -5.68 25.19 19.99
N ASP A 424 -4.38 25.08 20.22
CA ASP A 424 -3.29 25.51 19.34
C ASP A 424 -2.54 24.30 18.80
N LEU A 425 -2.17 24.37 17.53
CA LEU A 425 -1.27 23.43 16.87
C LEU A 425 0.12 24.08 16.74
N THR A 426 1.12 23.51 17.41
CA THR A 426 2.49 24.04 17.38
C THR A 426 3.49 22.97 16.96
N ARG A 427 4.61 23.37 16.36
CA ARG A 427 5.67 22.44 15.95
C ARG A 427 6.78 22.42 17.00
N GLN A 428 7.00 21.28 17.64
CA GLN A 428 8.09 21.06 18.60
C GLN A 428 8.87 19.80 18.22
N TRP A 429 10.20 19.92 18.15
CA TRP A 429 11.13 18.82 17.81
C TRP A 429 10.73 18.03 16.55
N GLY A 430 10.26 18.74 15.51
CA GLY A 430 9.85 18.15 14.24
C GLY A 430 8.45 17.51 14.24
N LYS A 431 7.76 17.44 15.38
CA LYS A 431 6.40 16.89 15.50
C LYS A 431 5.36 18.00 15.70
N TRP A 432 4.17 17.78 15.15
CA TRP A 432 3.00 18.62 15.38
C TRP A 432 2.34 18.22 16.70
N ILE A 433 2.26 19.16 17.63
CA ILE A 433 1.70 18.96 18.96
C ILE A 433 0.51 19.88 19.19
N TRP A 434 -0.48 19.35 19.90
CA TRP A 434 -1.67 20.07 20.30
C TRP A 434 -1.52 20.57 21.74
N LYS A 435 -2.06 21.75 22.00
CA LYS A 435 -2.04 22.38 23.32
C LYS A 435 -3.32 23.21 23.52
N PRO A 436 -3.96 23.23 24.69
CA PRO A 436 -5.07 24.14 24.92
C PRO A 436 -4.62 25.61 24.95
N THR A 437 -5.43 26.49 24.40
CA THR A 437 -5.32 27.94 24.60
C THR A 437 -5.71 28.30 26.04
N ALA A 438 -5.54 29.55 26.46
CA ALA A 438 -5.99 29.98 27.78
C ALA A 438 -7.50 29.77 27.98
N GLU A 439 -8.29 29.91 26.92
CA GLU A 439 -9.73 29.65 26.92
C GLU A 439 -10.03 28.16 26.95
N GLY A 440 -9.31 27.35 26.15
CA GLY A 440 -9.42 25.89 26.19
C GLY A 440 -9.08 25.30 27.56
N PHE A 441 -8.05 25.81 28.23
CA PHE A 441 -7.70 25.41 29.60
C PHE A 441 -8.80 25.74 30.61
N LYS A 442 -9.39 26.94 30.52
CA LYS A 442 -10.51 27.32 31.39
C LYS A 442 -11.70 26.39 31.17
N MET A 443 -12.02 26.10 29.90
CA MET A 443 -13.12 25.21 29.54
C MET A 443 -12.86 23.77 30.00
N GLY A 444 -11.67 23.22 29.77
CA GLY A 444 -11.30 21.89 30.27
C GLY A 444 -11.31 21.81 31.80
N ALA A 445 -10.80 22.82 32.50
CA ALA A 445 -10.85 22.89 33.96
C ALA A 445 -12.29 22.94 34.50
N THR A 446 -13.23 23.57 33.78
CA THR A 446 -14.65 23.53 34.15
C THR A 446 -15.31 22.18 33.85
N LEU A 447 -14.78 21.38 32.93
CA LEU A 447 -15.34 20.07 32.54
C LEU A 447 -14.90 18.94 33.48
N ILE A 448 -13.66 18.97 33.98
CA ILE A 448 -13.08 17.92 34.83
C ILE A 448 -13.99 17.55 36.03
N PRO A 449 -14.58 18.50 36.79
CA PRO A 449 -15.47 18.17 37.91
C PRO A 449 -16.75 17.41 37.52
N PHE A 450 -17.13 17.41 36.24
CA PHE A 450 -18.30 16.69 35.73
C PHE A 450 -17.97 15.28 35.21
N LEU A 451 -16.69 14.93 35.10
CA LEU A 451 -16.22 13.59 34.72
C LEU A 451 -16.16 12.66 35.95
N PRO A 452 -15.97 11.33 35.76
CA PRO A 452 -15.75 10.40 36.87
C PRO A 452 -14.68 10.91 37.84
N LYS A 453 -14.91 10.74 39.15
CA LYS A 453 -14.08 11.33 40.21
C LYS A 453 -12.61 10.92 40.13
N ASP A 454 -12.32 9.75 39.57
CA ASP A 454 -10.99 9.17 39.38
C ASP A 454 -10.35 9.52 38.03
N PHE A 455 -11.06 10.22 37.13
CA PHE A 455 -10.55 10.58 35.80
C PHE A 455 -9.27 11.42 35.89
N GLU A 456 -9.30 12.52 36.65
CA GLU A 456 -8.15 13.43 36.74
C GLU A 456 -6.93 12.74 37.36
N GLU A 457 -7.14 11.91 38.37
CA GLU A 457 -6.09 11.19 39.08
C GLU A 457 -5.44 10.14 38.17
N LYS A 458 -6.24 9.28 37.52
CA LYS A 458 -5.73 8.23 36.63
C LYS A 458 -5.02 8.80 35.39
N VAL A 459 -5.55 9.87 34.78
CA VAL A 459 -4.88 10.54 33.66
C VAL A 459 -3.54 11.15 34.08
N LYS A 460 -3.45 11.70 35.31
CA LYS A 460 -2.17 12.18 35.85
C LYS A 460 -1.17 11.05 36.10
N ILE A 461 -1.62 9.92 36.64
CA ILE A 461 -0.77 8.74 36.88
C ILE A 461 -0.23 8.20 35.55
N ALA A 462 -1.10 7.94 34.57
CA ALA A 462 -0.70 7.47 33.24
C ALA A 462 0.27 8.45 32.55
N LEU A 463 0.09 9.76 32.74
CA LEU A 463 1.02 10.76 32.24
C LEU A 463 2.42 10.66 32.90
N VAL A 464 2.49 10.40 34.20
CA VAL A 464 3.76 10.24 34.93
C VAL A 464 4.48 8.99 34.44
N GLU A 465 3.79 7.85 34.37
CA GLU A 465 4.33 6.58 33.89
C GLU A 465 4.85 6.70 32.45
N LEU A 466 4.06 7.31 31.55
CA LEU A 466 4.46 7.56 30.17
C LEU A 466 5.73 8.44 30.08
N ASN A 467 5.86 9.44 30.96
CA ASN A 467 7.04 10.29 31.00
C ASN A 467 8.28 9.55 31.49
N GLU A 468 8.14 8.65 32.46
CA GLU A 468 9.22 7.82 32.97
C GLU A 468 9.68 6.84 31.90
N TYR A 469 8.74 6.13 31.27
CA TYR A 469 9.02 5.23 30.15
C TYR A 469 9.75 5.94 28.99
N GLN A 470 9.30 7.13 28.61
CA GLN A 470 9.95 7.92 27.55
C GLN A 470 11.37 8.38 27.94
N ARG A 471 11.62 8.66 29.22
CA ARG A 471 12.96 9.00 29.72
C ARG A 471 13.90 7.79 29.67
N GLU A 472 13.42 6.62 30.09
CA GLU A 472 14.19 5.37 30.06
C GLU A 472 14.57 4.99 28.63
N MET A 473 13.60 4.99 27.71
CA MET A 473 13.86 4.72 26.28
C MET A 473 14.85 5.70 25.66
N THR A 474 14.76 6.99 26.02
CA THR A 474 15.70 8.01 25.55
C THR A 474 17.10 7.78 26.13
N ALA A 475 17.21 7.38 27.39
CA ALA A 475 18.48 7.06 28.03
C ALA A 475 19.12 5.81 27.41
N GLU A 476 18.34 4.78 27.11
CA GLU A 476 18.82 3.55 26.46
C GLU A 476 19.29 3.82 25.03
N TYR A 477 18.53 4.60 24.24
CA TYR A 477 18.93 5.02 22.90
C TYR A 477 20.25 5.81 22.93
N ARG A 478 20.42 6.72 23.90
CA ARG A 478 21.67 7.47 24.08
C ARG A 478 22.84 6.56 24.44
N ARG A 479 22.64 5.56 25.31
CA ARG A 479 23.67 4.55 25.66
C ARG A 479 24.09 3.71 24.45
N LYS A 480 23.13 3.25 23.63
CA LYS A 480 23.40 2.49 22.39
C LYS A 480 24.14 3.34 21.36
N LYS A 481 23.83 4.64 21.27
CA LYS A 481 24.51 5.57 20.35
C LYS A 481 25.93 5.93 20.82
N SER A 482 26.16 6.09 22.13
CA SER A 482 27.50 6.33 22.67
C SER A 482 28.41 5.09 22.58
N GLY A 483 27.86 3.87 22.74
CA GLY A 483 28.63 2.62 22.59
C GLY A 483 29.09 2.33 21.16
N LYS A 484 28.39 2.83 20.14
CA LYS A 484 28.81 2.74 18.73
C LYS A 484 29.96 3.69 18.37
N ASN A 485 30.08 4.83 19.06
CA ASN A 485 31.14 5.82 18.81
C ASN A 485 32.44 5.54 19.59
N SER A 486 32.43 4.59 20.53
CA SER A 486 33.64 4.12 21.23
C SER A 486 34.25 2.85 20.63
N ALA A 487 33.62 2.29 19.59
CA ALA A 487 34.07 1.09 18.87
C ALA A 487 34.54 1.38 17.43
N SER A 488 34.61 2.66 17.06
CA SER A 488 35.28 3.20 15.87
C SER A 488 36.45 4.06 16.32
#